data_AF-A0A3P1WKK5-F1
#
_entry.id   AF-A0A3P1WKK5-F1
#
_cell.length_a   1.000
_cell.length_b   1.000
_cell.length_c   1.000
_cell.angle_alpha   90.00
_cell.angle_beta   90.00
_cell.angle_gamma   90.00
#
_symmetry.space_group_name_H-M   'P 1'
#
loop_
_entity.id
_entity.type
_entity.pdbx_description
1 polymer ?
#
loop_
_entity_poly.entity_id
_entity_poly.type
_entity_poly.pdbx_seq_one_letter_code
_entity_poly.pdbx_strand_id
1 'polypeptide(L)'
;MVMEEIVYQREATPNQKWTNRAFQLQQEGKLVATLRIGESAEVFVQGLCPRCNKTFQTVISREITAVDHQHLGVGESTVGASPRYERQAVVCSASPAKGAPSDAMGCGACFSVFAKVQETR
;
A
#
# COMPACT_ATOMS: atom_id res chain seq x y z
N MET A 1 13.07 -4.05 27.76
CA MET A 1 11.80 -3.79 27.05
C MET A 1 11.36 -5.11 26.45
N VAL A 2 10.25 -5.68 26.92
CA VAL A 2 9.72 -6.95 26.38
C VAL A 2 9.16 -6.61 25.00
N MET A 3 9.80 -7.09 23.93
CA MET A 3 9.19 -7.02 22.60
C MET A 3 7.96 -7.92 22.65
N GLU A 4 6.76 -7.34 22.68
CA GLU A 4 5.51 -8.08 22.51
C GLU A 4 5.63 -8.93 21.23
N GLU A 5 5.50 -10.23 21.40
CA GLU A 5 5.64 -11.18 20.30
C GLU A 5 4.44 -11.00 19.35
N ILE A 6 4.69 -10.52 18.12
CA ILE A 6 3.64 -10.32 17.13
C ILE A 6 3.10 -11.69 16.69
N VAL A 7 1.87 -12.01 17.09
CA VAL A 7 1.11 -13.18 16.61
C VAL A 7 0.45 -12.86 15.28
N TYR A 8 0.46 -13.81 14.35
CA TYR A 8 -0.22 -13.68 13.06
C TYR A 8 -1.73 -13.46 13.24
N GLN A 9 -2.27 -12.45 12.55
CA GLN A 9 -3.71 -12.25 12.43
C GLN A 9 -4.00 -11.61 11.08
N ARG A 10 -4.67 -12.35 10.20
CA ARG A 10 -5.04 -11.90 8.85
C ARG A 10 -6.22 -10.94 8.91
N GLU A 11 -6.04 -9.75 8.36
CA GLU A 11 -7.10 -8.77 8.17
C GLU A 11 -7.59 -8.82 6.71
N ALA A 12 -8.90 -8.95 6.51
CA ALA A 12 -9.49 -9.02 5.18
C ALA A 12 -9.59 -7.64 4.50
N THR A 13 -9.73 -6.57 5.30
CA THR A 13 -9.88 -5.19 4.83
C THR A 13 -8.86 -4.28 5.51
N PRO A 14 -8.52 -3.11 4.91
CA PRO A 14 -7.60 -2.17 5.52
C PRO A 14 -8.07 -1.71 6.90
N ASN A 15 -7.26 -1.98 7.92
CA ASN A 15 -7.50 -1.51 9.27
C ASN A 15 -7.11 -0.02 9.39
N GLN A 16 -7.98 0.80 9.98
CA GLN A 16 -7.74 2.24 10.12
C GLN A 16 -6.54 2.55 11.03
N LYS A 17 -6.30 1.75 12.09
CA LYS A 17 -5.15 1.92 12.99
C LYS A 17 -3.83 1.80 12.22
N TRP A 18 -3.71 0.76 11.38
CA TRP A 18 -2.51 0.51 10.59
C TRP A 18 -2.39 1.48 9.41
N THR A 19 -3.52 1.93 8.86
CA THR A 19 -3.55 2.98 7.83
C THR A 19 -3.01 4.30 8.38
N ASN A 20 -3.45 4.71 9.57
CA ASN A 20 -2.94 5.93 10.23
C ASN A 20 -1.43 5.81 10.51
N ARG A 21 -0.97 4.65 11.01
CA ARG A 21 0.45 4.44 11.27
C ARG A 21 1.28 4.38 9.98
N ALA A 22 0.75 3.77 8.91
CA ALA A 22 1.38 3.77 7.60
C ALA A 22 1.54 5.21 7.06
N PHE A 23 0.52 6.05 7.19
CA PHE A 23 0.59 7.45 6.80
C PHE A 23 1.68 8.23 7.56
N GLN A 24 1.83 8.00 8.88
CA GLN A 24 2.94 8.56 9.64
C GLN A 24 4.30 8.07 9.13
N LEU A 25 4.44 6.77 8.87
CA LEU A 25 5.67 6.20 8.31
C LEU A 25 5.99 6.77 6.92
N GLN A 26 4.98 7.10 6.11
CA GLN A 26 5.17 7.79 4.83
C GLN A 26 5.68 9.21 5.02
N GLN A 27 5.14 9.97 5.97
CA GLN A 27 5.64 11.32 6.31
C GLN A 27 7.06 11.28 6.87
N GLU A 28 7.41 10.24 7.63
CA GLU A 28 8.76 10.00 8.16
C GLU A 28 9.75 9.45 7.10
N GLY A 29 9.30 9.16 5.87
CA GLY A 29 10.12 8.56 4.81
C GLY A 29 10.51 7.09 5.04
N LYS A 30 9.89 6.42 6.03
CA LYS A 30 10.15 5.03 6.41
C LYS A 30 9.27 4.02 5.67
N LEU A 31 8.27 4.49 4.94
CA LEU A 31 7.41 3.72 4.06
C LEU A 31 7.19 4.53 2.79
N VAL A 32 7.44 3.94 1.62
CA VAL A 32 7.31 4.60 0.32
C VAL A 32 6.42 3.75 -0.55
N ALA A 33 5.50 4.41 -1.27
CA ALA A 33 4.63 3.79 -2.24
C ALA A 33 4.64 4.60 -3.55
N THR A 34 4.78 3.90 -4.66
CA THR A 34 4.84 4.48 -6.00
C THR A 34 3.95 3.68 -6.93
N LEU A 35 3.05 4.35 -7.65
CA LEU A 35 2.26 3.76 -8.72
C LEU A 35 2.95 4.11 -10.05
N ARG A 36 3.44 3.09 -10.76
CA ARG A 36 3.97 3.23 -12.12
C ARG A 36 2.88 2.92 -13.12
N ILE A 37 2.68 3.82 -14.08
CA ILE A 37 1.71 3.65 -15.17
C ILE A 37 2.52 3.54 -16.47
N GLY A 38 2.61 2.32 -16.99
CA GLY A 38 3.24 1.99 -18.28
C GLY A 38 2.35 1.00 -19.04
N GLU A 39 2.93 -0.09 -19.56
CA GLU A 39 2.16 -1.20 -20.17
C GLU A 39 1.20 -1.87 -19.18
N SER A 40 1.53 -1.86 -17.89
CA SER A 40 0.65 -2.25 -16.80
C SER A 40 0.75 -1.25 -15.64
N ALA A 41 -0.31 -1.18 -14.82
CA ALA A 41 -0.30 -0.38 -13.61
C ALA A 41 0.26 -1.22 -12.45
N GLU A 42 1.37 -0.78 -11.87
CA GLU A 42 2.02 -1.49 -10.77
C GLU A 42 2.24 -0.57 -9.57
N VAL A 43 1.82 -1.03 -8.39
CA VAL A 43 2.09 -0.33 -7.13
C VAL A 43 3.27 -0.98 -6.43
N PHE A 44 4.38 -0.26 -6.36
CA PHE A 44 5.56 -0.62 -5.60
C PHE A 44 5.45 -0.07 -4.19
N VAL A 45 5.56 -0.92 -3.17
CA VAL A 45 5.54 -0.51 -1.76
C VAL A 45 6.75 -1.09 -1.06
N GLN A 46 7.50 -0.25 -0.37
CA GLN A 46 8.69 -0.67 0.39
C GLN A 46 8.83 0.12 1.69
N GLY A 47 9.32 -0.52 2.74
CA GLY A 47 9.62 0.12 4.01
C GLY A 47 9.10 -0.66 5.21
N LEU A 48 8.87 0.03 6.33
CA LEU A 48 8.46 -0.60 7.59
C LEU A 48 6.96 -0.95 7.58
N CYS A 49 6.64 -2.17 8.02
CA CYS A 49 5.26 -2.55 8.29
C CYS A 49 4.73 -1.79 9.52
N PRO A 50 3.53 -1.16 9.45
CA PRO A 50 2.96 -0.40 10.55
C PRO A 50 2.61 -1.22 11.79
N ARG A 51 2.51 -2.55 11.67
CA ARG A 51 2.22 -3.46 12.79
C ARG A 51 3.47 -4.10 13.37
N CYS A 52 4.24 -4.84 12.55
CA CYS A 52 5.38 -5.62 13.05
C CYS A 52 6.72 -4.89 12.98
N ASN A 53 6.75 -3.67 12.42
CA ASN A 53 7.94 -2.83 12.27
C ASN A 53 9.12 -3.51 11.53
N LYS A 54 8.86 -4.60 10.82
CA LYS A 54 9.81 -5.25 9.91
C LYS A 54 9.76 -4.59 8.55
N THR A 55 10.91 -4.52 7.89
CA THR A 55 10.98 -4.07 6.50
C THR A 55 10.35 -5.10 5.57
N PHE A 56 9.62 -4.63 4.57
CA PHE A 56 9.09 -5.44 3.49
C PHE A 56 9.18 -4.68 2.16
N GLN A 57 9.06 -5.43 1.08
CA GLN A 57 8.88 -4.91 -0.27
C GLN A 57 7.81 -5.77 -0.95
N THR A 58 6.90 -5.13 -1.67
CA THR A 58 5.87 -5.83 -2.45
C THR A 58 5.55 -5.04 -3.72
N VAL A 59 5.14 -5.77 -4.75
CA VAL A 59 4.62 -5.23 -6.00
C VAL A 59 3.21 -5.74 -6.13
N ILE A 60 2.27 -4.82 -6.33
CA ILE A 60 0.85 -5.12 -6.52
C ILE A 60 0.54 -4.77 -7.96
N SER A 61 0.39 -5.78 -8.81
CA SER A 61 -0.12 -5.60 -10.16
C SER A 61 -1.58 -5.20 -10.09
N ARG A 62 -1.94 -4.14 -10.81
CA ARG A 62 -3.30 -3.67 -10.94
C ARG A 62 -3.74 -3.91 -12.38
N GLU A 63 -4.79 -4.70 -12.53
CA GLU A 63 -5.51 -4.74 -13.80
C GLU A 63 -6.20 -3.37 -13.97
N ILE A 64 -5.77 -2.62 -14.99
CA ILE A 64 -6.50 -1.42 -15.41
C ILE A 64 -7.77 -1.94 -16.08
N THR A 65 -8.83 -2.13 -15.31
CA THR A 65 -10.16 -2.25 -15.88
C THR A 65 -10.52 -0.86 -16.40
N ALA A 66 -10.34 -0.66 -17.71
CA ALA A 66 -10.86 0.52 -18.40
C ALA A 66 -12.39 0.43 -18.32
N VAL A 67 -12.96 0.98 -17.26
CA VAL A 67 -14.39 1.28 -17.24
C VAL A 67 -14.53 2.48 -18.16
N ASP A 68 -15.06 2.26 -19.37
CA ASP A 68 -15.44 3.33 -20.29
C ASP A 68 -16.44 4.23 -19.55
N HIS A 69 -15.93 5.32 -18.96
CA HIS A 69 -16.73 6.33 -18.29
C HIS A 69 -17.37 7.23 -19.35
N GLN A 70 -18.19 6.64 -20.23
CA GLN A 70 -19.25 7.43 -20.85
C GLN A 70 -20.17 7.89 -19.72
N HIS A 71 -20.07 9.18 -19.41
CA HIS A 71 -20.95 9.98 -18.55
C HIS A 71 -20.78 9.91 -17.03
N LEU A 72 -19.66 10.43 -16.50
CA LEU A 72 -19.68 11.12 -15.20
C LEU A 72 -18.80 12.38 -15.22
N GLY A 73 -19.45 13.53 -15.48
CA GLY A 73 -19.03 14.86 -15.05
C GLY A 73 -17.72 15.42 -15.63
N VAL A 74 -17.84 16.21 -16.71
CA VAL A 74 -16.79 17.15 -17.13
C VAL A 74 -16.64 18.22 -16.04
N GLY A 75 -15.74 17.96 -15.10
CA GLY A 75 -15.10 18.98 -14.28
C GLY A 75 -13.65 19.04 -14.73
N GLU A 76 -13.38 19.77 -15.80
CA GLU A 76 -12.01 20.19 -16.16
C GLU A 76 -11.42 20.98 -14.99
N SER A 77 -10.79 20.27 -14.06
CA SER A 77 -9.89 20.88 -13.10
C SER A 77 -8.53 21.05 -13.78
N THR A 78 -8.37 22.19 -14.42
CA THR A 78 -7.07 22.79 -14.74
C THR A 78 -6.35 23.15 -13.45
N VAL A 79 -5.89 22.14 -12.71
CA VAL A 79 -5.07 22.29 -11.50
C VAL A 79 -3.66 21.88 -11.88
N GLY A 80 -2.75 22.88 -11.90
CA GLY A 80 -1.35 22.73 -12.28
C GLY A 80 -0.67 21.52 -11.61
N ALA A 81 0.36 21.01 -12.30
CA ALA A 81 1.21 19.83 -12.07
C ALA A 81 1.45 19.39 -10.61
N SER A 82 0.37 19.06 -9.90
CA SER A 82 0.41 18.57 -8.53
C SER A 82 0.63 17.06 -8.60
N PRO A 83 1.53 16.50 -7.78
CA PRO A 83 1.75 15.06 -7.77
C PRO A 83 0.42 14.36 -7.49
N ARG A 84 -0.04 13.55 -8.44
CA ARG A 84 -1.23 12.71 -8.26
C ARG A 84 -0.88 11.58 -7.30
N TYR A 85 -1.76 11.31 -6.35
CA TYR A 85 -1.63 10.19 -5.42
C TYR A 85 -2.86 9.30 -5.51
N GLU A 86 -2.66 8.00 -5.40
CA GLU A 86 -3.73 7.02 -5.36
C GLU A 86 -3.66 6.18 -4.08
N ARG A 87 -4.83 5.87 -3.52
CA ARG A 87 -4.93 5.05 -2.31
C ARG A 87 -4.92 3.57 -2.70
N GLN A 88 -3.97 2.81 -2.19
CA GLN A 88 -3.84 1.37 -2.44
C GLN A 88 -3.90 0.57 -1.13
N ALA A 89 -4.65 -0.54 -1.14
CA ALA A 89 -4.61 -1.51 -0.04
C ALA A 89 -3.39 -2.43 -0.16
N VAL A 90 -2.71 -2.68 0.95
CA VAL A 90 -1.46 -3.44 1.06
C VAL A 90 -1.57 -4.41 2.22
N VAL A 91 -1.15 -5.65 1.99
CA VAL A 91 -0.94 -6.65 3.04
C VAL A 91 0.56 -6.80 3.28
N CYS A 92 0.97 -6.82 4.56
CA CYS A 92 2.37 -6.98 4.92
C CYS A 92 2.95 -8.30 4.36
N SER A 93 4.06 -8.21 3.61
CA SER A 93 4.80 -9.35 3.04
C SER A 93 6.17 -9.59 3.71
N ALA A 94 6.39 -9.05 4.91
CA ALA A 94 7.63 -9.27 5.68
C ALA A 94 7.83 -10.76 6.03
N SER A 95 8.92 -11.09 6.75
CA SER A 95 9.08 -12.45 7.27
C SER A 95 7.87 -12.88 8.13
N PRO A 96 7.37 -14.12 7.97
CA PRO A 96 6.18 -14.60 8.65
C PRO A 96 6.21 -14.34 10.16
N ALA A 97 5.05 -13.96 10.70
CA ALA A 97 4.84 -13.87 12.14
C ALA A 97 4.68 -15.27 12.76
N LYS A 98 4.86 -15.37 14.08
CA LYS A 98 4.62 -16.64 14.78
C LYS A 98 3.15 -17.05 14.65
N GLY A 99 2.91 -18.34 14.41
CA GLY A 99 1.57 -18.88 14.17
C GLY A 99 0.99 -18.55 12.79
N ALA A 100 1.79 -18.00 11.88
CA ALA A 100 1.38 -17.86 10.48
C ALA A 100 1.19 -19.26 9.84
N PRO A 101 0.15 -19.47 9.02
CA PRO A 101 0.05 -20.63 8.15
C PRO A 101 1.30 -20.80 7.28
N SER A 102 1.60 -22.04 6.87
CA SER A 102 2.83 -22.39 6.15
C SER A 102 3.04 -21.62 4.83
N ASP A 103 1.95 -21.11 4.24
CA ASP A 103 1.92 -20.35 2.98
C ASP A 103 1.76 -18.83 3.19
N ALA A 104 1.57 -18.38 4.43
CA ALA A 104 1.30 -16.98 4.73
C ALA A 104 2.58 -16.17 4.94
N MET A 105 2.67 -15.04 4.26
CA MET A 105 3.74 -14.05 4.44
C MET A 105 3.32 -12.95 5.42
N GLY A 106 4.32 -12.35 6.07
CA GLY A 106 4.16 -11.21 6.97
C GLY A 106 3.36 -11.46 8.24
N CYS A 107 2.82 -10.38 8.79
CA CYS A 107 2.05 -10.41 10.05
C CYS A 107 0.52 -10.42 9.86
N GLY A 108 0.05 -10.47 8.61
CA GLY A 108 -1.37 -10.44 8.27
C GLY A 108 -2.04 -9.05 8.34
N ALA A 109 -1.32 -8.00 8.70
CA ALA A 109 -1.85 -6.64 8.71
C ALA A 109 -2.20 -6.16 7.29
N CYS A 110 -3.40 -5.61 7.14
CA CYS A 110 -3.90 -4.97 5.92
C CYS A 110 -4.09 -3.46 6.18
N PHE A 111 -3.52 -2.60 5.33
CA PHE A 111 -3.55 -1.15 5.51
C PHE A 111 -3.55 -0.42 4.17
N SER A 112 -3.99 0.84 4.16
CA SER A 112 -3.88 1.67 2.97
C SER A 112 -2.59 2.49 2.96
N VAL A 113 -2.02 2.68 1.78
CA VAL A 113 -0.93 3.62 1.50
C VAL A 113 -1.36 4.60 0.41
N PHE A 114 -0.74 5.78 0.38
CA PHE A 114 -0.90 6.75 -0.71
C PHE A 114 0.29 6.62 -1.66
N ALA A 115 0.08 6.01 -2.81
CA ALA A 115 1.10 5.79 -3.83
C ALA A 115 1.22 7.03 -4.72
N LYS A 116 2.44 7.56 -4.87
CA LYS A 116 2.71 8.66 -5.79
C LYS A 116 2.66 8.14 -7.23
N VAL A 117 1.85 8.77 -8.08
CA VAL A 117 1.76 8.41 -9.49
C VAL A 117 3.03 8.88 -10.21
N GLN A 118 3.64 7.95 -10.94
CA GLN A 118 4.73 8.19 -11.88
C GLN A 118 4.27 7.72 -13.26
N GLU A 119 4.01 8.67 -14.13
CA GLU A 119 3.77 8.41 -15.55
C GLU A 119 5.13 8.12 -16.19
N THR A 120 5.34 6.88 -16.61
CA THR A 120 6.47 6.53 -17.47
C THR A 120 6.13 6.95 -18.88
N ARG A 121 6.76 8.03 -19.36
CA ARG A 121 6.72 8.44 -20.77
C ARG A 121 7.60 7.56 -21.63
#